data_AF-A0A955QEE0-F1
#
_entry.id   AF-A0A955QEE0-F1
#
_cell.length_a   1.000
_cell.length_b   1.000
_cell.length_c   1.000
_cell.angle_alpha   90.00
_cell.angle_beta   90.00
_cell.angle_gamma   90.00
#
_symmetry.space_group_name_H-M   'P 1'
#
loop_
_entity.id
_entity.type
_entity.pdbx_description
1 polymer ?
#
loop_
_entity_poly.entity_id
_entity_poly.type
_entity_poly.pdbx_seq_one_letter_code
_entity_poly.pdbx_strand_id
1 'polypeptide(L)'
;MSDPSLEKVEHKMEGAVEHLKREFLSLRTGRASVSLLDHISVSYYGSPTPLKQIANIATPESRLITIQPWDPTQIREIEKAIIASELGLTPSNDGKLIRLPIPPLSEERRKDLVKLCKKYGEESKVQIRGFRRDGNEDNKKRQKDATITEDTLRR
;
A
#
# COMPACT_ATOMS: atom_id res chain seq x y z
N MET A 1 -32.19 14.02 -3.84
CA MET A 1 -31.73 12.66 -3.50
C MET A 1 -30.81 12.24 -4.61
N SER A 2 -29.54 12.00 -4.30
CA SER A 2 -28.51 11.52 -5.23
C SER A 2 -28.99 10.24 -5.93
N ASP A 3 -28.77 10.12 -7.24
CA ASP A 3 -29.18 8.93 -8.00
C ASP A 3 -28.36 7.72 -7.48
N PRO A 4 -29.00 6.64 -6.99
CA PRO A 4 -28.30 5.46 -6.46
C PRO A 4 -27.33 4.82 -7.46
N SER A 5 -27.50 5.08 -8.76
CA SER A 5 -26.58 4.66 -9.81
C SER A 5 -25.25 5.42 -9.78
N LEU A 6 -25.29 6.73 -9.54
CA LEU A 6 -24.11 7.59 -9.45
C LEU A 6 -23.27 7.26 -8.21
N GLU A 7 -23.91 7.11 -7.05
CA GLU A 7 -23.23 6.74 -5.80
C GLU A 7 -22.49 5.39 -5.92
N LYS A 8 -23.10 4.41 -6.61
CA LYS A 8 -22.45 3.11 -6.87
C LYS A 8 -21.22 3.22 -7.76
N VAL A 9 -21.28 4.07 -8.79
CA VAL A 9 -20.16 4.29 -9.71
C VAL A 9 -19.04 5.05 -9.00
N GLU A 10 -19.38 6.07 -8.22
CA GLU A 10 -18.45 6.84 -7.39
C GLU A 10 -17.71 5.93 -6.40
N HIS A 11 -18.44 5.07 -5.68
CA HIS A 11 -17.82 4.14 -4.74
C HIS A 11 -16.86 3.14 -5.41
N LYS A 12 -17.18 2.67 -6.62
CA LYS A 12 -16.27 1.83 -7.42
C LYS A 12 -15.00 2.59 -7.83
N MET A 13 -15.14 3.87 -8.19
CA MET A 13 -13.99 4.72 -8.54
C MET A 13 -13.10 4.99 -7.33
N GLU A 14 -13.68 5.30 -6.17
CA GLU A 14 -12.95 5.44 -4.91
C GLU A 14 -12.17 4.17 -4.56
N GLY A 15 -12.81 3.01 -4.68
CA GLY A 15 -12.14 1.72 -4.47
C GLY A 15 -10.95 1.48 -5.40
N ALA A 16 -11.02 1.94 -6.66
CA ALA A 16 -9.89 1.87 -7.60
C ALA A 16 -8.73 2.78 -7.17
N VAL A 17 -9.03 3.96 -6.64
CA VAL A 17 -8.02 4.89 -6.10
C VAL A 17 -7.38 4.32 -4.84
N GLU A 18 -8.15 3.72 -3.95
CA GLU A 18 -7.63 3.06 -2.74
C GLU A 18 -6.75 1.85 -3.07
N HIS A 19 -7.13 1.08 -4.09
CA HIS A 19 -6.29 0.00 -4.59
C HIS A 19 -4.96 0.54 -5.12
N LEU A 20 -4.99 1.60 -5.95
CA LEU A 20 -3.77 2.24 -6.44
C LEU A 20 -2.86 2.76 -5.31
N LYS A 21 -3.45 3.35 -4.26
CA LYS A 21 -2.69 3.79 -3.07
C LYS A 21 -1.99 2.61 -2.40
N ARG A 22 -2.66 1.47 -2.25
CA ARG A 22 -2.06 0.26 -1.66
C ARG A 22 -0.92 -0.28 -2.52
N GLU A 23 -1.08 -0.32 -3.84
CA GLU A 23 -0.01 -0.70 -4.76
C GLU A 23 1.20 0.24 -4.66
N PHE A 24 1.01 1.56 -4.51
CA PHE A 24 2.14 2.46 -4.30
C PHE A 24 2.83 2.31 -2.94
N LEU A 25 2.09 1.94 -1.89
CA LEU A 25 2.64 1.70 -0.57
C LEU A 25 3.45 0.39 -0.47
N SER A 26 3.14 -0.59 -1.33
CA SER A 26 3.89 -1.84 -1.42
C SER A 26 5.23 -1.68 -2.18
N LEU A 27 5.36 -0.63 -3.00
CA LEU A 27 6.59 -0.35 -3.71
C LEU A 27 7.70 0.07 -2.75
N ARG A 28 8.75 -0.76 -2.69
CA ARG A 28 9.98 -0.45 -1.97
C ARG A 28 10.74 0.69 -2.68
N THR A 29 10.48 1.90 -2.22
CA THR A 29 11.27 3.08 -2.59
C THR A 29 12.53 3.16 -1.73
N GLY A 30 13.49 4.00 -2.13
CA GLY A 30 14.69 4.27 -1.33
C GLY A 30 14.42 5.10 -0.07
N ARG A 31 13.16 5.19 0.37
CA ARG A 31 12.73 5.87 1.59
C ARG A 31 12.29 4.86 2.63
N ALA A 32 12.58 5.18 3.88
CA ALA A 32 12.09 4.47 5.05
C ALA A 32 10.58 4.57 5.14
N SER A 33 9.93 3.40 5.05
CA SER A 33 8.51 3.24 5.32
C SER A 33 8.31 2.11 6.31
N VAL A 34 7.47 2.36 7.31
CA VAL A 34 7.07 1.34 8.30
C VAL A 34 6.33 0.19 7.64
N SER A 35 5.62 0.44 6.54
CA SER A 35 4.84 -0.57 5.80
C SER A 35 5.66 -1.75 5.29
N LEU A 36 6.98 -1.57 5.11
CA LEU A 36 7.89 -2.63 4.68
C LEU A 36 8.00 -3.77 5.69
N LEU A 37 7.72 -3.48 6.97
CA LEU A 37 7.88 -4.42 8.08
C LEU A 37 6.55 -5.11 8.45
N ASP A 38 5.45 -4.80 7.75
CA ASP A 38 4.11 -5.29 8.07
C ASP A 38 3.96 -6.80 7.92
N HIS A 39 4.72 -7.39 7.00
CA HIS A 39 4.67 -8.82 6.71
C HIS A 39 5.62 -9.66 7.58
N ILE A 40 6.42 -9.03 8.44
CA ILE A 40 7.38 -9.74 9.29
C ILE A 40 6.68 -10.25 10.54
N SER A 41 6.72 -11.57 10.70
CA SER A 41 6.34 -12.27 11.92
C SER A 41 7.59 -12.71 12.67
N VAL A 42 7.61 -12.50 13.98
CA VAL A 42 8.69 -12.88 14.87
C VAL A 42 8.17 -13.93 15.85
N SER A 43 8.97 -14.93 16.17
CA SER A 43 8.62 -15.91 17.21
C SER A 43 8.72 -15.25 18.58
N TYR A 44 7.57 -14.98 19.20
CA TYR A 44 7.48 -14.46 20.56
C TYR A 44 6.94 -15.58 21.47
N TYR A 45 7.78 -16.07 22.36
CA TYR A 45 7.49 -17.20 23.25
C TYR A 45 6.89 -18.44 22.55
N GLY A 46 7.39 -18.76 21.35
CA GLY A 46 6.94 -19.92 20.57
C GLY A 46 5.70 -19.69 19.70
N SER A 47 5.15 -18.48 19.68
CA SER A 47 4.04 -18.10 18.82
C SER A 47 4.46 -17.05 17.77
N PRO A 48 4.08 -17.20 16.49
CA PRO A 48 4.39 -16.20 15.47
C PRO A 48 3.54 -14.94 15.71
N THR A 49 4.20 -13.85 16.08
CA THR A 49 3.56 -12.57 16.38
C THR A 49 4.05 -11.50 15.40
N PRO A 50 3.17 -10.66 14.83
CA PRO A 50 3.59 -9.55 13.96
C PRO A 50 4.54 -8.59 14.66
N LEU A 51 5.57 -8.13 13.96
CA LEU A 51 6.59 -7.23 14.50
C LEU A 51 6.00 -5.93 15.10
N LYS A 52 4.92 -5.41 14.52
CA LYS A 52 4.21 -4.21 15.01
C LYS A 52 3.65 -4.36 16.43
N GLN A 53 3.37 -5.58 16.88
CA GLN A 53 2.78 -5.83 18.19
C GLN A 53 3.82 -6.01 19.30
N ILE A 54 5.09 -6.22 18.95
CA ILE A 54 6.17 -6.48 19.91
C ILE A 54 7.18 -5.33 19.99
N ALA A 55 7.10 -4.37 19.07
CA ALA A 55 8.03 -3.27 18.97
C ALA A 55 7.36 -1.99 18.46
N ASN A 56 7.86 -0.85 18.94
CA ASN A 56 7.57 0.44 18.35
C ASN A 56 8.48 0.68 17.13
N ILE A 57 7.88 0.99 15.99
CA ILE A 57 8.59 1.21 14.73
C ILE A 57 8.46 2.67 14.33
N ALA A 58 9.59 3.34 14.15
CA ALA A 58 9.66 4.74 13.76
C ALA A 58 10.66 4.96 12.63
N THR A 59 10.48 6.06 11.90
CA THR A 59 11.39 6.49 10.82
C THR A 59 11.95 7.87 11.17
N PRO A 60 12.98 7.96 12.03
CA PRO A 60 13.55 9.24 12.42
C PRO A 60 14.22 9.97 11.25
N GLU A 61 14.70 9.22 10.25
CA GLU A 61 15.31 9.75 9.05
C GLU A 61 14.76 9.06 7.80
N SER A 62 14.90 9.71 6.66
CA SER A 62 14.38 9.20 5.39
C SER A 62 14.99 7.88 4.92
N ARG A 63 16.12 7.43 5.49
CA ARG A 63 16.83 6.20 5.11
C ARG A 63 17.06 5.26 6.29
N LEU A 64 16.48 5.56 7.45
CA LEU A 64 16.69 4.78 8.65
C LEU A 64 15.34 4.42 9.25
N ILE A 65 15.10 3.13 9.43
CA ILE A 65 14.01 2.65 10.28
C ILE A 65 14.60 2.26 11.62
N THR A 66 13.96 2.69 12.70
CA THR A 66 14.32 2.31 14.05
C THR A 66 13.21 1.45 14.64
N ILE A 67 13.59 0.30 15.16
CA ILE A 67 12.70 -0.66 15.81
C ILE A 67 13.12 -0.72 17.27
N GLN A 68 12.20 -0.31 18.15
CA GLN A 68 12.38 -0.33 19.59
C GLN A 68 11.47 -1.42 20.18
N PRO A 69 12.00 -2.62 20.47
CA PRO A 69 11.22 -3.67 21.11
C PRO A 69 10.81 -3.29 22.52
N TRP A 70 9.65 -3.77 22.95
CA TRP A 70 9.19 -3.57 24.33
C TRP A 70 9.97 -4.45 25.31
N ASP A 71 10.44 -5.61 24.82
CA ASP A 71 11.31 -6.53 25.55
C ASP A 71 12.69 -6.64 24.86
N PRO A 72 13.77 -6.13 25.48
CA PRO A 72 15.12 -6.22 24.93
C PRO A 72 15.64 -7.65 24.72
N THR A 73 15.10 -8.64 25.43
CA THR A 73 15.53 -10.05 25.26
C THR A 73 15.19 -10.61 23.88
N GLN A 74 14.19 -10.02 23.21
CA GLN A 74 13.71 -10.43 21.89
C GLN A 74 14.49 -9.83 20.72
N ILE A 75 15.47 -8.96 21.00
CA ILE A 75 16.24 -8.27 19.94
C ILE A 75 16.85 -9.27 18.95
N ARG A 76 17.42 -10.37 19.46
CA ARG A 76 18.05 -11.41 18.61
C ARG A 76 17.04 -12.13 17.70
N GLU A 77 15.83 -12.38 18.19
CA GLU A 77 14.80 -13.03 17.38
C GLU A 77 14.23 -12.07 16.33
N ILE A 78 14.08 -10.79 16.67
CA ILE A 78 13.70 -9.74 15.70
C ILE A 78 14.76 -9.59 14.61
N GLU A 79 16.04 -9.55 14.95
CA GLU A 79 17.14 -9.49 13.97
C GLU A 79 17.10 -10.68 13.02
N LYS A 80 16.97 -11.90 13.55
CA LYS A 80 16.86 -13.11 12.74
C LYS A 80 15.66 -13.05 11.80
N ALA A 81 14.50 -12.60 12.29
CA ALA A 81 13.31 -12.46 11.46
C ALA A 81 13.48 -11.43 10.34
N ILE A 82 14.18 -10.32 10.60
CA ILE A 82 14.49 -9.31 9.58
C ILE A 82 15.49 -9.84 8.55
N ILE A 83 16.53 -10.57 8.97
CA ILE A 83 17.51 -11.16 8.05
C ILE A 83 16.89 -12.29 7.22
N ALA A 84 16.04 -13.12 7.86
CA ALA A 84 15.29 -14.17 7.18
C ALA A 84 14.22 -13.60 6.23
N SER A 85 13.79 -12.36 6.44
CA SER A 85 12.90 -11.68 5.50
C SER A 85 13.63 -11.41 4.19
N GLU A 86 12.94 -11.59 3.07
CA GLU A 86 13.44 -11.30 1.71
C GLU A 86 13.70 -9.80 1.45
N LEU A 87 13.67 -8.97 2.50
CA LEU A 87 13.98 -7.55 2.41
C LEU A 87 15.47 -7.30 2.15
N GLY A 88 16.37 -8.23 2.47
CA GLY A 88 17.80 -8.05 2.23
C GLY A 88 18.36 -6.79 2.93
N LEU A 89 17.83 -6.49 4.11
CA LEU A 89 18.27 -5.38 4.96
C LEU A 89 19.08 -5.95 6.11
N THR A 90 20.21 -5.34 6.42
CA THR A 90 21.06 -5.75 7.54
C THR A 90 20.75 -4.89 8.77
N PRO A 91 20.20 -5.48 9.85
CA PRO A 91 19.96 -4.75 11.08
C PRO A 91 21.29 -4.44 11.79
N SER A 92 21.37 -3.27 12.41
CA SER A 92 22.45 -2.83 13.30
C SER A 92 21.88 -2.63 14.70
N ASN A 93 22.56 -3.11 15.73
CA ASN A 93 22.02 -3.24 17.08
C ASN A 93 22.81 -2.42 18.10
N ASP A 94 22.11 -1.53 18.80
CA ASP A 94 22.65 -0.71 19.88
C ASP A 94 22.30 -1.26 21.28
N GLY A 95 21.80 -2.50 21.39
CA GLY A 95 21.43 -3.20 22.62
C GLY A 95 20.04 -2.87 23.17
N LYS A 96 19.45 -1.73 22.79
CA LYS A 96 18.05 -1.35 23.10
C LYS A 96 17.23 -1.01 21.86
N LEU A 97 17.89 -0.68 20.77
CA LEU A 97 17.28 -0.18 19.55
C LEU A 97 17.94 -0.87 18.36
N ILE A 98 17.11 -1.34 17.44
CA ILE A 98 17.54 -1.95 16.18
C ILE A 98 17.40 -0.90 15.09
N ARG A 99 18.50 -0.62 14.40
CA ARG A 99 18.59 0.30 13.27
C ARG A 99 18.60 -0.48 11.97
N LEU A 100 17.75 -0.10 11.04
CA LEU A 100 17.66 -0.70 9.73
C LEU A 100 17.96 0.37 8.66
N PRO A 101 19.23 0.47 8.23
CA PRO A 101 19.61 1.39 7.16
C PRO A 101 19.08 0.88 5.82
N ILE A 102 18.46 1.77 5.06
CA ILE A 102 17.95 1.44 3.72
C ILE A 102 18.99 1.85 2.69
N PRO A 103 19.48 0.89 1.87
CA PRO A 103 20.47 1.19 0.84
C PRO A 103 19.89 2.11 -0.22
N PRO A 104 20.72 2.98 -0.83
CA PRO A 104 20.28 3.81 -1.94
C PRO A 104 19.91 2.95 -3.14
N LEU A 105 18.83 3.32 -3.83
CA LEU A 105 18.47 2.68 -5.10
C LEU A 105 19.47 3.04 -6.20
N SER A 106 19.91 2.04 -6.95
CA SER A 106 20.66 2.22 -8.21
C SER A 106 19.82 2.96 -9.25
N GLU A 107 20.47 3.57 -10.24
CA GLU A 107 19.77 4.32 -11.29
C GLU A 107 18.88 3.40 -12.14
N GLU A 108 19.35 2.20 -12.46
CA GLU A 108 18.59 1.17 -13.17
C GLU A 108 17.32 0.80 -12.40
N ARG A 109 17.44 0.53 -11.09
CA ARG A 109 16.28 0.19 -10.27
C ARG A 109 15.30 1.35 -10.16
N ARG A 110 15.76 2.61 -10.15
CA ARG A 110 14.86 3.77 -10.22
C ARG A 110 14.10 3.83 -11.54
N LYS A 111 14.77 3.57 -12.68
CA LYS A 111 14.12 3.57 -13.99
C LYS A 111 13.02 2.49 -14.06
N ASP A 112 13.28 1.32 -13.50
CA ASP A 112 12.29 0.23 -13.46
C ASP A 112 11.11 0.55 -12.55
N LEU A 113 11.36 1.11 -11.37
CA LEU A 113 10.29 1.58 -10.48
C LEU A 113 9.43 2.66 -11.14
N VAL A 114 10.04 3.60 -11.87
CA VAL A 114 9.28 4.63 -12.59
C VAL A 114 8.37 4.01 -13.66
N LYS A 115 8.85 3.00 -14.40
CA LYS A 115 8.02 2.27 -15.39
C LYS A 115 6.85 1.57 -14.70
N LEU A 116 7.11 0.92 -13.56
CA LEU A 116 6.09 0.22 -12.78
C LEU A 116 5.03 1.19 -12.22
N CYS A 117 5.46 2.33 -11.65
CA CYS A 117 4.54 3.35 -11.17
C CYS A 117 3.64 3.89 -12.29
N LYS A 118 4.20 4.12 -13.48
CA LYS A 118 3.43 4.54 -14.66
C LYS A 118 2.41 3.48 -15.08
N LYS A 119 2.80 2.21 -15.05
CA LYS A 119 1.91 1.09 -15.36
C LYS A 119 0.71 1.05 -14.41
N TYR A 120 0.93 1.05 -13.10
CA TYR A 120 -0.15 1.05 -12.10
C TYR A 120 -1.06 2.28 -12.24
N GLY A 121 -0.48 3.46 -12.48
CA GLY A 121 -1.24 4.67 -12.72
C GLY A 121 -2.13 4.60 -13.97
N GLU A 122 -1.66 3.99 -15.06
CA GLU A 122 -2.48 3.84 -16.26
C GLU A 122 -3.55 2.76 -16.09
N GLU A 123 -3.23 1.63 -15.46
CA GLU A 123 -4.21 0.56 -15.16
C GLU A 123 -5.38 1.11 -14.32
N SER A 124 -5.10 1.88 -13.27
CA SER A 124 -6.12 2.52 -12.45
C SER A 124 -6.96 3.53 -13.24
N LYS A 125 -6.33 4.34 -14.11
CA LYS A 125 -7.08 5.27 -15.00
C LYS A 125 -7.98 4.52 -15.98
N VAL A 126 -7.51 3.42 -16.57
CA VAL A 126 -8.29 2.59 -17.48
C VAL A 126 -9.50 2.01 -16.74
N GLN A 127 -9.32 1.50 -15.52
CA GLN A 127 -10.42 1.01 -14.68
C GLN A 127 -11.46 2.10 -14.39
N ILE A 128 -11.03 3.30 -13.96
CA ILE A 128 -11.93 4.43 -13.68
C ILE A 128 -12.71 4.84 -14.95
N ARG A 129 -12.04 4.89 -16.11
CA ARG A 129 -12.70 5.17 -17.39
C ARG A 129 -13.72 4.09 -17.75
N GLY A 130 -13.43 2.82 -17.44
CA GLY A 130 -14.33 1.68 -17.58
C GLY A 130 -15.58 1.84 -16.72
N PHE A 131 -15.43 2.08 -15.41
CA PHE A 131 -16.56 2.29 -14.50
C PHE A 131 -17.45 3.46 -14.91
N ARG A 132 -16.84 4.55 -15.41
CA ARG A 132 -17.60 5.68 -15.97
C ARG A 132 -18.39 5.27 -17.20
N ARG A 133 -17.80 4.46 -18.09
CA ARG A 133 -18.47 3.98 -19.31
C ARG A 133 -19.65 3.07 -18.95
N ASP A 134 -19.45 2.13 -18.03
CA ASP A 134 -20.49 1.20 -17.58
C ASP A 134 -21.66 1.95 -16.94
N GLY A 135 -21.38 2.91 -16.05
CA GLY A 135 -22.41 3.78 -15.46
C GLY A 135 -23.20 4.57 -16.49
N ASN A 136 -22.52 5.12 -17.50
CA ASN A 136 -23.18 5.84 -18.60
C ASN A 136 -24.01 4.91 -19.50
N GLU A 137 -23.53 3.70 -19.78
CA GLU A 137 -24.28 2.71 -20.56
C GLU A 137 -25.53 2.22 -19.81
N ASP A 138 -25.44 2.02 -18.50
CA ASP A 138 -26.58 1.66 -17.66
C ASP A 138 -27.61 2.78 -17.59
N ASN A 139 -27.19 4.03 -17.45
CA ASN A 139 -28.11 5.18 -17.52
C ASN A 139 -28.77 5.30 -18.90
N LYS A 140 -28.04 5.06 -20.00
CA LYS A 140 -28.64 5.02 -21.36
C LYS A 140 -29.67 3.89 -21.52
N LYS A 141 -29.44 2.71 -20.92
CA LYS A 141 -30.44 1.61 -20.92
C LYS A 141 -31.69 2.02 -20.15
N ARG A 142 -31.53 2.55 -18.93
CA ARG A 142 -32.65 3.05 -18.10
C ARG A 142 -33.46 4.15 -18.81
N GLN A 143 -32.84 4.99 -19.64
CA GLN A 143 -33.54 5.96 -20.48
C GLN A 143 -34.39 5.27 -21.57
N LYS A 144 -33.83 4.27 -22.27
CA LYS A 144 -34.57 3.50 -23.28
C LYS A 144 -35.75 2.74 -22.67
N ASP A 145 -35.60 2.26 -21.45
CA ASP A 145 -36.64 1.59 -20.67
C ASP A 145 -37.63 2.60 -20.03
N ALA A 146 -37.57 3.88 -20.41
CA ALA A 146 -38.39 4.98 -19.89
C ALA A 146 -38.37 5.17 -18.36
N THR A 147 -37.33 4.66 -17.70
CA THR A 147 -37.19 4.74 -16.23
C THR A 147 -36.69 6.11 -15.77
N ILE A 148 -36.03 6.85 -16.67
CA ILE A 148 -35.48 8.20 -16.44
C ILE A 148 -35.69 9.08 -17.67
N THR A 149 -35.91 10.38 -17.46
CA THR A 149 -36.09 11.38 -18.52
C THR A 149 -34.75 11.86 -19.08
N GLU A 150 -34.76 12.45 -20.28
CA GLU A 150 -33.55 12.95 -20.95
C GLU A 150 -32.83 14.06 -20.14
N ASP A 151 -33.59 14.91 -19.44
CA ASP A 151 -33.03 15.93 -18.55
C ASP A 151 -32.31 15.32 -17.33
N THR A 152 -32.83 14.22 -16.77
CA THR A 152 -32.15 13.50 -15.69
C THR A 152 -30.91 12.73 -16.16
N LEU A 153 -30.85 12.32 -17.43
CA LEU A 153 -29.67 11.65 -17.99
C LEU A 153 -28.50 12.61 -18.25
N ARG A 154 -28.80 13.87 -18.59
CA ARG A 154 -27.80 14.89 -18.91
C ARG A 154 -27.22 15.60 -17.69
N ARG A 155 -27.84 15.44 -16.52
CA ARG A 155 -27.37 15.95 -15.22
C ARG A 155 -26.35 15.02 -14.60
#